data_AF-A0A8S0QMZ7-F1
#
_entry.id   AF-A0A8S0QMZ7-F1
#
_cell.length_a   1.000
_cell.length_b   1.000
_cell.length_c   1.000
_cell.angle_alpha   90.00
_cell.angle_beta   90.00
_cell.angle_gamma   90.00
#
_symmetry.space_group_name_H-M   'P 1'
#
loop_
_entity.id
_entity.type
_entity.pdbx_description
1 polymer ?
#
loop_
_entity_poly.entity_id
_entity_poly.type
_entity_poly.pdbx_seq_one_letter_code
_entity_poly.pdbx_strand_id
1 'polypeptide(L)' 'MTDESPVVVVAALLIGILVSGLSSTNADTDPNDASALRVMYAALNSPQQLTKWSGTAGDPCGESWKGITCSGSKVTEM' A
#
# COMPACT_ATOMS: atom_id res chain seq x y z
N MET A 1 0.71 -29.82 34.17
CA MET A 1 -0.13 -28.69 33.76
C MET A 1 0.80 -27.50 33.76
N THR A 2 1.21 -27.06 32.57
CA THR A 2 2.32 -26.13 32.40
C THR A 2 2.01 -24.78 33.04
N ASP A 3 2.91 -24.34 33.92
CA ASP A 3 2.98 -22.98 34.42
C ASP A 3 3.43 -22.10 33.26
N GLU A 4 2.47 -21.67 32.44
CA GLU A 4 2.70 -20.69 31.39
C GLU A 4 2.89 -19.34 32.09
N SER A 5 4.10 -19.08 32.58
CA SER A 5 4.46 -17.85 33.28
C SER A 5 3.99 -16.63 32.47
N PRO A 6 3.32 -15.63 33.09
CA PRO A 6 2.73 -14.49 32.39
C PRO A 6 3.75 -13.69 31.57
N VAL A 7 5.03 -13.77 31.97
CA VAL A 7 6.16 -13.20 31.24
C VAL A 7 6.34 -13.81 29.85
N VAL A 8 6.11 -15.12 29.70
CA VAL A 8 6.21 -15.84 28.42
C VAL A 8 5.10 -15.40 27.46
N VAL A 9 3.88 -15.23 27.99
CA VAL A 9 2.72 -14.74 27.22
C VAL A 9 2.95 -13.30 26.77
N VAL A 10 3.42 -12.41 27.66
CA VAL A 10 3.71 -11.01 27.32
C VAL A 10 4.83 -10.94 26.28
N ALA A 11 5.91 -11.71 26.44
CA ALA A 11 6.98 -11.75 25.45
C ALA A 11 6.50 -12.24 24.07
N ALA A 12 5.67 -13.29 24.03
CA ALA A 12 5.10 -13.81 22.78
C ALA A 12 4.22 -12.77 22.07
N LEU A 13 3.39 -12.02 22.81
CA LEU A 13 2.56 -10.95 22.26
C LEU A 13 3.40 -9.80 21.69
N LEU A 14 4.45 -9.38 22.41
CA LEU A 14 5.35 -8.32 21.95
C LEU A 14 6.12 -8.72 20.68
N ILE A 15 6.60 -9.97 20.61
CA ILE A 15 7.29 -10.51 19.44
C ILE A 15 6.32 -10.59 18.24
N GLY A 16 5.08 -11.02 18.47
CA GLY A 16 4.05 -11.06 17.43
C GLY A 16 3.78 -9.68 16.81
N ILE A 17 3.63 -8.65 17.64
CA ILE A 17 3.39 -7.27 17.20
C ILE A 17 4.57 -6.74 16.37
N LEU A 18 5.81 -6.99 16.81
CA LEU A 18 7.02 -6.59 16.09
C LEU A 18 7.11 -7.27 14.72
N VAL A 19 6.79 -8.57 14.63
CA VAL A 19 6.79 -9.31 13.36
C VAL A 19 5.69 -8.84 12.41
N SER A 20 4.47 -8.58 12.91
CA SER A 20 3.36 -8.07 12.09
C SER A 20 3.62 -6.66 11.55
N GLY A 21 4.35 -5.84 12.31
CA GLY A 21 4.73 -4.47 11.91
C GLY A 21 5.72 -4.41 10.74
N LEU A 22 6.47 -5.48 10.45
CA LEU A 22 7.37 -5.56 9.29
C LEU A 22 6.67 -6.06 8.02
N SER A 23 5.38 -5.75 7.86
CA SER A 23 4.70 -5.96 6.58
C SER A 23 5.22 -4.92 5.58
N SER A 24 6.30 -5.28 4.88
CA SER A 24 6.82 -4.49 3.78
C SER A 24 5.80 -4.57 2.65
N THR A 25 4.93 -3.58 2.54
CA THR A 25 4.13 -3.41 1.33
C THR A 25 5.12 -3.03 0.24
N ASN A 26 5.52 -4.02 -0.57
CA ASN A 26 6.29 -3.77 -1.78
C ASN A 26 5.36 -2.93 -2.67
N ALA A 27 5.53 -1.61 -2.66
CA ALA A 27 4.83 -0.76 -3.60
C ALA A 27 5.42 -1.06 -4.97
N ASP A 28 4.57 -1.50 -5.90
CA ASP A 28 4.99 -1.78 -7.26
C ASP A 28 5.30 -0.46 -7.97
N THR A 29 4.60 0.62 -7.61
CA THR A 29 4.77 1.97 -8.16
C THR A 29 5.77 2.82 -7.35
N ASP A 30 6.56 3.64 -8.04
CA ASP A 30 7.40 4.68 -7.45
C ASP A 30 6.54 5.65 -6.64
N PRO A 31 6.94 6.01 -5.41
CA PRO A 31 6.13 6.86 -4.56
C PRO A 31 5.89 8.27 -5.15
N ASN A 32 6.81 8.79 -5.97
CA ASN A 32 6.62 10.08 -6.62
C ASN A 32 5.56 9.98 -7.72
N ASP A 33 5.61 8.93 -8.54
CA ASP A 33 4.60 8.69 -9.59
C ASP A 33 3.21 8.48 -8.99
N ALA A 34 3.11 7.68 -7.92
CA ALA A 34 1.86 7.48 -7.20
C ALA A 34 1.32 8.79 -6.60
N SER A 35 2.19 9.63 -6.04
CA SER A 35 1.78 10.94 -5.49
C SER A 35 1.28 11.89 -6.58
N ALA A 36 1.93 11.93 -7.74
CA ALA A 36 1.55 12.77 -8.87
C ALA A 36 0.18 12.36 -9.43
N LEU A 37 -0.06 11.05 -9.60
CA LEU A 37 -1.36 10.53 -10.03
C LEU A 37 -2.48 10.88 -9.05
N ARG A 38 -2.22 10.86 -7.75
CA ARG A 38 -3.20 11.25 -6.71
C ARG A 38 -3.55 12.74 -6.79
N VAL A 39 -2.55 13.59 -6.99
CA VAL A 39 -2.76 15.04 -7.18
C VAL A 39 -3.58 15.29 -8.45
N MET A 40 -3.25 14.62 -9.55
CA MET A 40 -4.01 14.71 -10.80
C MET A 40 -5.46 14.26 -10.61
N TYR A 41 -5.69 13.12 -9.95
CA TYR A 41 -7.03 12.60 -9.68
C TYR A 41 -7.89 13.60 -8.91
N ALA A 42 -7.31 14.23 -7.88
CA ALA A 42 -7.97 15.29 -7.12
C ALA A 42 -8.25 16.53 -7.98
N ALA A 43 -7.30 16.96 -8.81
CA ALA A 43 -7.47 18.10 -9.71
C ALA A 43 -8.58 17.88 -10.76
N LEU A 44 -8.82 16.63 -11.15
CA LEU A 44 -9.90 16.22 -12.04
C LEU A 44 -11.26 16.07 -11.34
N ASN A 45 -11.38 16.42 -10.05
CA ASN A 45 -12.56 16.21 -9.23
C ASN A 45 -12.96 14.72 -9.08
N SER A 46 -11.98 13.82 -9.00
CA SER A 46 -12.17 12.39 -8.67
C SER A 46 -13.21 11.68 -9.57
N PRO A 47 -13.01 11.68 -10.90
CA PRO A 47 -14.01 11.16 -11.84
C PRO A 47 -14.18 9.65 -11.72
N GLN A 48 -15.44 9.20 -11.65
CA GLN A 48 -15.81 7.79 -11.41
C GLN A 48 -15.38 6.82 -12.54
N GLN A 49 -15.14 7.34 -13.75
CA GLN A 49 -14.66 6.57 -14.89
C GLN A 49 -13.23 6.02 -14.71
N LEU A 50 -12.43 6.65 -13.84
CA LEU A 50 -11.08 6.22 -13.51
C LEU A 50 -11.14 5.13 -12.44
N THR A 51 -11.61 3.95 -12.85
CA THR A 51 -11.81 2.82 -11.96
C THR A 51 -10.52 2.46 -11.22
N LYS A 52 -10.65 2.16 -9.92
CA LYS A 52 -9.58 1.87 -8.95
C LYS A 52 -8.70 3.07 -8.54
N TRP A 53 -8.80 4.22 -9.20
CA TRP A 53 -8.07 5.39 -8.75
C TRP A 53 -8.56 5.81 -7.37
N SER A 54 -7.61 6.17 -6.51
CA SER A 54 -7.88 6.61 -5.15
C SER A 54 -6.93 7.73 -4.76
N GLY A 55 -7.49 8.81 -4.19
CA GLY A 55 -6.69 9.95 -3.72
C GLY A 55 -5.94 9.67 -2.41
N THR A 56 -6.20 8.55 -1.75
CA THR A 56 -5.73 8.28 -0.38
C THR A 56 -4.98 6.96 -0.22
N ALA A 57 -5.20 5.96 -1.06
CA ALA A 57 -4.55 4.65 -0.92
C ALA A 57 -4.41 3.95 -2.27
N GLY A 58 -3.76 2.78 -2.26
CA GLY A 58 -3.62 1.91 -3.42
C GLY A 58 -2.31 2.14 -4.18
N ASP A 59 -1.92 1.10 -4.91
CA ASP A 59 -0.73 1.09 -5.76
C ASP A 59 -1.14 1.15 -7.25
N PRO A 60 -0.82 2.21 -7.99
CA PRO A 60 -1.25 2.36 -9.39
C PRO A 60 -0.92 1.18 -10.31
N CYS A 61 0.31 0.67 -10.24
CA CYS A 61 0.79 -0.46 -11.04
C CYS A 61 0.26 -1.80 -10.51
N GLY A 62 0.42 -2.03 -9.20
CA GLY A 62 0.07 -3.27 -8.51
C GLY A 62 -1.43 -3.53 -8.45
N GLU A 63 -2.26 -2.49 -8.41
CA GLU A 63 -3.72 -2.61 -8.50
C GLU A 63 -4.24 -2.41 -9.93
N SER A 64 -3.37 -2.09 -10.89
CA SER A 64 -3.72 -1.85 -12.30
C SER A 64 -4.81 -0.79 -12.45
N TRP A 65 -4.50 0.43 -12.01
CA TRP A 65 -5.39 1.59 -12.17
C TRP A 65 -5.78 1.80 -13.63
N LYS A 66 -7.03 2.18 -13.86
CA LYS A 66 -7.55 2.34 -15.23
C LYS A 66 -6.73 3.38 -16.00
N GLY A 67 -6.15 2.97 -17.13
CA GLY A 67 -5.38 3.87 -18.01
C GLY A 67 -3.89 3.98 -17.64
N ILE A 68 -3.46 3.40 -16.52
CA ILE A 68 -2.06 3.42 -16.10
C ILE A 68 -1.32 2.20 -16.65
N THR A 69 -0.20 2.45 -17.30
CA THR A 69 0.77 1.42 -17.71
C THR A 69 2.10 1.68 -17.03
N CYS A 70 2.74 0.62 -16.54
CA CYS A 70 4.01 0.70 -15.83
C CYS A 70 5.11 -0.15 -16.47
N SER A 71 6.36 0.29 -16.30
CA SER A 71 7.55 -0.47 -16.63
C SER A 71 8.48 -0.52 -15.42
N GLY A 72 8.60 -1.70 -14.80
CA GLY A 72 9.09 -1.79 -13.43
C GLY A 72 8.21 -0.93 -12.52
N SER A 73 8.85 -0.11 -11.68
CA SER A 73 8.11 0.77 -10.77
C SER A 73 7.71 2.13 -11.33
N LYS A 74 7.96 2.41 -12.61
CA LYS A 74 7.67 3.72 -13.19
C LYS A 74 6.41 3.71 -14.01
N VAL A 75 5.60 4.76 -13.89
CA VAL A 75 4.44 4.98 -14.77
C VAL A 75 4.94 5.50 -16.11
N THR A 76 4.59 4.81 -17.19
CA THR A 76 5.05 5.15 -18.55
C THR A 76 3.93 5.65 -19.46
N GLU A 77 2.67 5.43 -19.09
CA GLU A 77 1.50 5.91 -19.84
C GLU A 77 0.31 6.13 -18.89
N MET A 78 -0.54 7.11 -19.22
CA MET A 78 -1.68 7.57 -18.43
C MET A 78 -2.80 8.16 -19.30
#